data_AF-A0A2G9HBZ2-F1
#
_entry.id   AF-A0A2G9HBZ2-F1
#
_cell.length_a   1.000
_cell.length_b   1.000
_cell.length_c   1.000
_cell.angle_alpha   90.00
_cell.angle_beta   90.00
_cell.angle_gamma   90.00
#
_symmetry.space_group_name_H-M   'P 1'
#
loop_
_entity.id
_entity.type
_entity.pdbx_description
1 polymer ?
#
loop_
_entity_poly.entity_id
_entity_poly.type
_entity_poly.pdbx_seq_one_letter_code
_entity_poly.pdbx_strand_id
1 'polypeptide(L)'
;MDKWEYYHCDSRHPVSVFKDGNTVVNLERSGPVYFVSGDPDHCKNGQRLTVEVITPHRSPPQPYMDASPAPAPFSSAGSFSIVQKLVFLYVFVIAVSINI
;
A
#
# COMPACT_ATOMS: atom_id res chain seq x y z
N MET A 1 16.78 3.79 -2.97
CA MET A 1 17.20 2.40 -2.75
C MET A 1 17.26 1.71 -4.07
N ASP A 2 18.20 0.80 -4.24
CA ASP A 2 18.24 -0.09 -5.39
C ASP A 2 17.35 -1.33 -5.16
N LYS A 3 17.08 -2.05 -6.25
CA LYS A 3 16.23 -3.25 -6.24
C LYS A 3 16.73 -4.31 -5.25
N TRP A 4 18.02 -4.59 -5.23
CA TRP A 4 18.61 -5.60 -4.34
C TRP A 4 18.39 -5.25 -2.86
N GLU A 5 18.68 -4.01 -2.50
CA GLU A 5 18.50 -3.48 -1.14
C GLU A 5 17.05 -3.61 -0.67
N TYR A 6 16.10 -3.33 -1.57
CA TYR A 6 14.68 -3.50 -1.30
C TYR A 6 14.27 -4.95 -0.97
N TYR A 7 14.76 -5.91 -1.74
CA TYR A 7 14.40 -7.33 -1.53
C TYR A 7 15.04 -7.91 -0.27
N HIS A 8 16.24 -7.44 0.07
CA HIS A 8 17.01 -7.92 1.22
C HIS A 8 16.84 -7.08 2.48
N CYS A 9 16.00 -6.04 2.44
CA CYS A 9 15.83 -5.10 3.55
C CYS A 9 17.16 -4.50 4.02
N ASP A 10 18.03 -4.17 3.06
CA ASP A 10 19.33 -3.55 3.32
C ASP A 10 19.21 -2.03 3.26
N SER A 11 19.04 -1.40 4.43
CA SER A 11 18.91 0.06 4.56
C SER A 11 20.25 0.77 4.82
N ARG A 12 21.40 0.11 4.59
CA ARG A 12 22.72 0.67 4.92
C ARG A 12 23.16 1.80 3.98
N HIS A 13 22.69 1.80 2.74
CA HIS A 13 23.06 2.82 1.73
C HIS A 13 21.82 3.52 1.15
N PRO A 14 21.05 4.24 1.99
CA PRO A 14 19.88 4.96 1.53
C PRO A 14 20.29 6.09 0.59
N VAL A 15 19.55 6.24 -0.52
CA VAL A 15 19.61 7.47 -1.33
C VAL A 15 19.10 8.67 -0.53
N SER A 16 18.04 8.47 0.26
CA SER A 16 17.44 9.46 1.16
C SER A 16 16.81 8.76 2.37
N VAL A 17 16.76 9.44 3.51
CA VAL A 17 16.13 8.95 4.75
C VAL A 17 15.16 10.00 5.27
N PHE A 18 13.99 9.55 5.72
CA PHE A 18 12.95 10.41 6.26
C PHE A 18 12.47 9.89 7.62
N LYS A 19 12.24 10.80 8.58
CA LYS A 19 11.89 10.48 9.98
C LYS A 19 10.79 11.37 10.56
N ASP A 20 10.20 12.23 9.74
CA ASP A 20 9.18 13.22 10.14
C ASP A 20 7.77 12.62 10.26
N GLY A 21 7.57 11.38 9.80
CA GLY A 21 6.29 10.69 9.83
C GLY A 21 5.31 11.16 8.75
N ASN A 22 5.65 12.19 7.98
CA ASN A 22 4.84 12.70 6.88
C ASN A 22 5.72 13.40 5.83
N THR A 23 6.27 12.61 4.92
CA THR A 23 7.19 13.09 3.87
C THR A 23 6.49 13.17 2.53
N VAL A 24 6.70 14.26 1.79
CA VAL A 24 6.36 14.37 0.37
C VAL A 24 7.60 14.07 -0.49
N VAL A 25 7.49 13.13 -1.42
CA VAL A 25 8.59 12.75 -2.33
C VAL A 25 8.18 13.02 -3.78
N ASN A 26 8.97 13.84 -4.48
CA ASN A 26 8.76 14.12 -5.89
C ASN A 26 9.39 13.03 -6.77
N LEU A 27 8.60 12.47 -7.69
CA LEU A 27 9.03 11.39 -8.59
C LEU A 27 9.22 11.92 -10.01
N GLU A 28 10.43 12.39 -10.31
CA GLU A 28 10.71 13.12 -11.55
C GLU A 28 11.11 12.24 -12.72
N ARG A 29 11.67 11.05 -12.44
CA ARG A 29 12.16 10.12 -13.47
C ARG A 29 11.26 8.90 -13.55
N SER A 30 10.95 8.50 -14.78
CA SER A 30 10.23 7.27 -15.04
C SER A 30 11.03 6.03 -14.64
N GLY A 31 10.31 4.98 -14.29
CA GLY A 31 10.85 3.69 -13.87
C GLY A 31 10.57 3.37 -12.40
N PRO A 32 11.10 2.25 -11.90
CA PRO A 32 10.82 1.79 -10.55
C PRO A 32 11.56 2.60 -9.50
N VAL A 33 10.85 2.95 -8.43
CA VAL A 33 11.39 3.60 -7.23
C VAL A 33 11.05 2.74 -6.03
N TYR A 34 12.05 2.46 -5.19
CA TYR A 34 11.93 1.57 -4.04
C TYR A 34 12.07 2.33 -2.72
N PHE A 35 11.15 2.05 -1.81
CA PHE A 35 11.12 2.56 -0.45
C PHE A 35 11.09 1.38 0.53
N VAL A 36 11.84 1.48 1.61
CA VAL A 36 11.87 0.50 2.70
C VAL A 36 11.89 1.23 4.02
N SER A 37 11.37 0.58 5.07
CA SER A 37 11.63 1.03 6.43
C SER A 37 13.12 1.02 6.74
N GLY A 38 13.57 2.01 7.51
CA GLY A 38 14.91 1.99 8.10
C GLY A 38 15.08 0.90 9.16
N ASP A 39 13.96 0.45 9.76
CA ASP A 39 13.93 -0.68 10.69
C ASP A 39 13.88 -2.00 9.88
N PRO A 40 14.88 -2.89 10.06
CA PRO A 40 14.98 -4.12 9.28
C PRO A 40 13.84 -5.10 9.56
N ASP A 41 13.29 -5.11 10.78
CA ASP A 41 12.21 -6.02 11.13
C ASP A 41 10.88 -5.52 10.57
N HIS A 42 10.64 -4.20 10.58
CA HIS A 42 9.49 -3.64 9.88
C HIS A 42 9.54 -3.91 8.37
N CYS A 43 10.71 -3.77 7.74
CA CYS A 43 10.86 -4.08 6.31
C CYS A 43 10.54 -5.55 6.02
N LYS A 44 11.09 -6.50 6.80
CA LYS A 44 10.81 -7.94 6.66
C LYS A 44 9.34 -8.26 6.88
N ASN A 45 8.67 -7.50 7.76
CA ASN A 45 7.25 -7.60 8.04
C ASN A 45 6.36 -6.83 7.02
N GLY A 46 6.93 -6.34 5.91
CA GLY A 46 6.19 -5.79 4.79
C GLY A 46 6.09 -4.26 4.75
N GLN A 47 6.75 -3.54 5.65
CA GLN A 47 6.87 -2.07 5.57
C GLN A 47 7.90 -1.67 4.49
N ARG A 48 7.51 -1.86 3.24
CA ARG A 48 8.26 -1.53 2.03
C ARG A 48 7.29 -1.26 0.88
N LEU A 49 7.67 -0.38 -0.05
CA LEU A 49 6.83 0.06 -1.16
C LEU A 49 7.65 0.16 -2.45
N THR A 50 7.08 -0.36 -3.54
CA THR A 50 7.58 -0.14 -4.90
C THR A 50 6.61 0.77 -5.64
N VAL A 51 7.14 1.78 -6.31
CA VAL A 51 6.36 2.70 -7.15
C VAL A 51 6.90 2.63 -8.58
N GLU A 52 6.06 2.27 -9.53
CA GLU A 52 6.41 2.34 -10.96
C GLU A 52 5.99 3.70 -11.51
N VAL A 53 6.98 4.55 -11.80
CA VAL A 53 6.73 5.91 -12.33
C VAL A 53 6.60 5.83 -13.84
N ILE A 54 5.38 6.03 -14.35
CA ILE A 54 5.12 6.07 -15.79
C ILE A 54 5.31 7.49 -16.34
N THR A 55 5.88 7.60 -17.53
CA THR A 55 5.83 8.87 -18.25
C THR A 55 4.39 9.13 -18.71
N PRO A 56 3.87 10.37 -18.56
CA PRO A 56 2.58 10.69 -19.12
C PRO A 56 2.64 10.54 -20.64
N HIS A 57 1.85 9.61 -21.17
CA HIS A 57 1.66 9.48 -22.60
C HIS A 57 0.96 10.75 -23.09
N ARG A 58 1.57 11.50 -24.02
CA ARG A 58 0.82 12.53 -24.74
C ARG A 58 -0.19 11.82 -25.62
N SER A 59 -1.43 11.73 -25.18
CA SER A 59 -2.54 11.34 -26.04
C SER A 59 -2.53 12.28 -27.26
N PRO A 60 -2.60 11.78 -28.50
CA PRO A 60 -2.99 12.63 -29.62
C PRO A 60 -4.35 13.27 -29.29
N PRO A 61 -4.66 14.49 -29.80
CA PRO A 61 -5.93 15.14 -29.50
C PRO A 61 -7.08 14.19 -29.77
N GLN A 62 -7.83 13.80 -28.73
CA GLN A 62 -9.01 12.98 -28.93
C GLN A 62 -10.07 13.85 -29.62
N PRO A 63 -10.69 13.39 -30.72
CA PRO A 63 -11.89 14.04 -31.21
C PRO A 63 -12.94 13.98 -30.10
N TYR A 64 -13.52 15.14 -29.80
CA TYR A 64 -14.58 15.32 -28.80
C TYR A 64 -15.65 14.24 -29.00
N MET A 65 -15.75 13.30 -28.07
CA MET A 65 -16.91 12.42 -27.97
C MET A 65 -17.69 12.84 -26.74
N ASP A 66 -18.97 13.11 -26.99
CA ASP A 66 -19.95 13.56 -26.01
C ASP A 66 -19.93 12.67 -24.76
N ALA A 67 -19.92 13.29 -23.59
CA ALA A 67 -19.79 12.60 -22.32
C ALA A 67 -21.01 11.71 -22.06
N SER A 68 -20.81 10.39 -22.04
CA SER A 68 -21.82 9.46 -21.53
C SER A 68 -21.89 9.58 -20.00
N PRO A 69 -23.08 9.49 -19.36
CA PRO A 69 -23.21 9.70 -17.93
C PRO A 69 -22.38 8.68 -17.11
N ALA A 70 -21.73 9.15 -16.06
CA ALA A 70 -20.96 8.30 -15.16
C ALA A 70 -21.88 7.28 -14.44
N PRO A 71 -21.48 6.00 -14.32
CA PRO A 71 -22.21 5.05 -13.50
C PRO A 71 -22.13 5.46 -12.02
N ALA A 72 -23.24 5.27 -11.29
CA ALA A 72 -23.34 5.60 -9.88
C ALA A 72 -22.36 4.77 -9.02
N PRO A 73 -21.85 5.32 -7.90
CA PRO A 73 -20.96 4.58 -7.00
C PRO A 73 -21.71 3.40 -6.35
N PHE A 74 -21.19 2.19 -6.54
CA PHE A 74 -21.58 1.04 -5.71
C PHE A 74 -21.05 1.27 -4.28
N SER A 75 -21.96 1.56 -3.35
CA SER A 75 -21.65 1.49 -1.92
C SER A 75 -21.56 0.03 -1.51
N SER A 76 -20.34 -0.51 -1.40
CA SER A 76 -20.11 -1.74 -0.66
C SER A 76 -20.16 -1.43 0.83
N ALA A 77 -21.38 -1.39 1.38
CA ALA A 77 -21.56 -1.52 2.81
C ALA A 77 -20.95 -2.88 3.22
N GLY A 78 -19.88 -2.85 4.02
CA GLY A 78 -19.23 -4.05 4.52
C GLY A 78 -20.23 -4.88 5.34
N SER A 79 -20.85 -5.86 4.71
CA SER A 79 -21.69 -6.84 5.38
C SER A 79 -20.79 -7.80 6.16
N PHE A 80 -20.60 -7.51 7.44
CA PHE A 80 -19.97 -8.46 8.36
C PHE A 80 -20.86 -9.70 8.47
N SER A 81 -20.47 -10.79 7.79
CA SER A 81 -21.17 -12.08 7.88
C SER A 81 -21.30 -12.50 9.34
N ILE A 82 -22.47 -13.00 9.73
CA ILE A 82 -22.75 -13.54 11.08
C ILE A 82 -21.71 -14.59 11.47
N VAL A 83 -21.18 -15.31 10.47
CA VAL A 83 -20.08 -16.27 10.63
C VAL A 83 -18.84 -15.59 11.23
N GLN A 84 -18.43 -14.42 10.76
CA GLN A 84 -17.26 -13.71 11.26
C GLN A 84 -17.45 -13.25 12.71
N LYS A 85 -18.66 -12.80 13.06
CA LYS A 85 -18.98 -12.42 14.44
C LYS A 85 -19.00 -13.62 15.37
N LEU A 86 -19.56 -14.76 14.94
CA LEU A 86 -19.58 -15.99 15.73
C LEU A 86 -18.17 -16.56 15.94
N VAL A 87 -17.33 -16.53 14.91
CA VAL A 87 -15.93 -16.95 15.00
C VAL A 87 -15.17 -16.07 15.98
N PHE A 88 -15.33 -14.74 15.90
CA PHE A 88 -14.67 -13.83 16.83
C PHE A 88 -15.13 -14.06 18.29
N LEU A 89 -16.43 -14.23 18.50
CA LEU A 89 -17.01 -14.47 19.82
C LEU A 89 -16.55 -15.83 20.39
N TYR A 90 -16.51 -16.87 19.56
CA TYR A 90 -15.96 -18.17 19.94
C TYR A 90 -14.49 -18.07 20.36
N VAL A 91 -13.64 -17.48 19.52
CA VAL A 91 -12.21 -17.29 19.84
C VAL A 91 -12.01 -16.52 21.13
N PHE A 92 -12.81 -15.47 21.36
CA PHE A 92 -12.76 -14.70 22.60
C PHE A 92 -13.13 -15.54 23.83
N VAL A 93 -14.20 -16.34 23.76
CA VAL A 93 -14.62 -17.24 24.86
C VAL A 93 -13.53 -18.26 25.17
N ILE A 94 -12.91 -18.86 24.15
CA ILE A 94 -11.79 -19.80 24.34
C ILE A 94 -10.61 -19.09 25.01
N ALA A 95 -10.23 -17.90 24.53
CA ALA A 95 -9.11 -17.15 25.09
C ALA A 95 -9.33 -16.72 26.55
N VAL A 96 -10.55 -16.35 26.93
CA VAL A 96 -10.89 -16.01 28.32
C VAL A 96 -10.91 -17.27 29.20
N SER A 97 -11.42 -18.39 28.69
CA SER A 97 -11.49 -19.65 29.44
C SER A 97 -10.11 -20.29 29.67
N ILE A 98 -9.12 -19.98 28.83
CA ILE A 98 -7.74 -20.46 28.98
C ILE A 98 -6.92 -19.56 29.93
N ASN A 99 -7.30 -18.28 30.05
CA ASN A 99 -6.60 -17.30 30.89
C ASN A 99 -7.20 -17.15 32.31
N ILE A 100 -8.19 -17.97 32.66
CA ILE A 100 -8.79 -18.05 34.00
C ILE A 100 -8.55 -19.43 34.59
#